data_AF-A0A369BH23-F1
#
_entry.id   AF-A0A369BH23-F1
#
_cell.length_a   1.000
_cell.length_b   1.000
_cell.length_c   1.000
_cell.angle_alpha   90.00
_cell.angle_beta   90.00
_cell.angle_gamma   90.00
#
_symmetry.space_group_name_H-M   'P 1'
#
loop_
_entity.id
_entity.type
_entity.pdbx_description
1 polymer ?
#
loop_
_entity_poly.entity_id
_entity_poly.type
_entity_poly.pdbx_seq_one_letter_code
_entity_poly.pdbx_strand_id
1 'polypeptide(L)'
;MIRIGLNKREKQSVLDDYLSRNNIKKIYCFYFKHFQPKYRTDKEIEYIEYSDIIMYKFFYRLLEEIGESSLIIMDGCMRTKNRSDLTYNCAHHYLNQTPHKIIFEFFPIIDTKDDMMILFDFENKGKFHGNSFDYIYLQTEDIKTKPFKIYLSCANVEVSSKDREKYEKKKEKLFDELGQKDPDTIPRTLQLLAGDLKKSAITPDKIYVARNKRFKLDNVLTYADIDKQGNYIVLDMHYRRLSFNDFLKVSGCGKVKYISTTLPIDSVITSDFMQWKGRLDAIYAKASLYK
;
A
#
# COMPACT_ATOMS: atom_id res chain seq x y z
N MET A 1 13.59 14.30 0.38
CA MET A 1 13.71 13.39 1.54
C MET A 1 12.59 12.37 1.57
N ILE A 2 12.82 11.18 2.13
CA ILE A 2 11.82 10.09 2.23
C ILE A 2 11.50 9.78 3.70
N ARG A 3 10.22 9.74 4.05
CA ARG A 3 9.71 9.50 5.41
C ARG A 3 8.59 8.46 5.39
N ILE A 4 8.80 7.34 6.06
CA ILE A 4 7.90 6.19 5.96
C ILE A 4 7.24 5.89 7.31
N GLY A 5 5.95 5.56 7.28
CA GLY A 5 5.18 5.10 8.43
C GLY A 5 4.74 6.20 9.40
N LEU A 6 4.91 7.47 9.03
CA LEU A 6 4.54 8.61 9.87
C LEU A 6 3.03 8.84 9.92
N ASN A 7 2.53 9.18 11.11
CA ASN A 7 1.15 9.61 11.28
C ASN A 7 0.98 11.09 10.87
N LYS A 8 -0.28 11.59 10.87
CA LYS A 8 -0.60 12.97 10.45
C LYS A 8 0.17 14.05 11.22
N ARG A 9 0.34 13.90 12.54
CA ARG A 9 1.06 14.88 13.37
C ARG A 9 2.56 14.86 13.10
N GLU A 10 3.12 13.67 12.89
CA GLU A 10 4.54 13.50 12.59
C GLU A 10 4.88 14.07 11.20
N LYS A 11 4.03 13.84 10.20
CA LYS A 11 4.19 14.46 8.87
C LYS A 11 4.13 15.99 8.95
N GLN A 12 3.21 16.53 9.76
CA GLN A 12 3.13 17.97 10.02
C GLN A 12 4.44 18.49 10.64
N SER A 13 4.97 17.81 11.65
CA SER A 13 6.23 18.20 12.28
C SER A 13 7.42 18.19 11.32
N VAL A 14 7.48 17.22 10.39
CA VAL A 14 8.50 17.20 9.33
C VAL A 14 8.35 18.39 8.40
N LEU A 15 7.12 18.74 8.02
CA LEU A 15 6.85 19.90 7.18
C LEU A 15 7.26 21.20 7.88
N ASP A 16 6.85 21.39 9.13
CA ASP A 16 7.16 22.60 9.91
C ASP A 16 8.68 22.80 10.05
N ASP A 17 9.40 21.73 10.38
CA ASP A 17 10.87 21.74 10.46
C ASP A 17 11.50 22.11 9.11
N TYR A 18 11.00 21.52 8.02
CA TYR A 18 11.50 21.80 6.69
C TYR A 18 11.27 23.27 6.28
N LEU A 19 10.07 23.80 6.52
CA LEU A 19 9.72 25.19 6.20
C LEU A 19 10.50 26.20 7.05
N SER A 20 10.85 25.86 8.30
CA SER A 20 11.65 26.74 9.16
C SER A 20 13.07 26.98 8.64
N ARG A 21 13.59 26.07 7.82
CA ARG A 21 14.98 26.07 7.32
C ARG A 21 15.10 26.47 5.85
N ASN A 22 13.98 26.53 5.12
CA ASN A 22 13.97 26.75 3.68
C ASN A 22 12.98 27.85 3.32
N ASN A 23 13.37 28.74 2.41
CA ASN A 23 12.50 29.83 1.96
C ASN A 23 11.54 29.35 0.86
N ILE A 24 10.52 28.58 1.26
CA ILE A 24 9.49 28.06 0.35
C ILE A 24 8.41 29.12 0.11
N LYS A 25 8.04 29.31 -1.16
CA LYS A 25 6.98 30.23 -1.60
C LYS A 25 5.63 29.55 -1.76
N LYS A 26 5.59 28.39 -2.41
CA LYS A 26 4.36 27.62 -2.69
C LYS A 26 4.63 26.12 -2.52
N ILE A 27 3.61 25.39 -2.10
CA ILE A 27 3.67 23.94 -1.88
C ILE A 27 2.69 23.26 -2.84
N TYR A 28 3.16 22.21 -3.53
CA TYR A 28 2.32 21.33 -4.33
C TYR A 28 2.26 19.98 -3.64
N CYS A 29 1.07 19.58 -3.18
CA CYS A 29 0.87 18.30 -2.51
C CYS A 29 0.12 17.34 -3.44
N PHE A 30 0.85 16.36 -3.97
CA PHE A 30 0.25 15.26 -4.73
C PHE A 30 -0.20 14.18 -3.75
N TYR A 31 -1.45 13.75 -3.87
CA TYR A 31 -2.05 12.82 -2.92
C TYR A 31 -2.94 11.79 -3.61
N PHE A 32 -3.06 10.60 -3.01
CA PHE A 32 -4.06 9.63 -3.46
C PHE A 32 -5.44 9.95 -2.89
N LYS A 33 -6.48 10.00 -3.72
CA LYS A 33 -7.84 10.44 -3.35
C LYS A 33 -8.40 9.88 -2.04
N HIS A 34 -8.10 8.63 -1.71
CA HIS A 34 -8.61 7.99 -0.49
C HIS A 34 -7.92 8.47 0.80
N PHE A 35 -6.79 9.16 0.70
CA PHE A 35 -5.97 9.60 1.84
C PHE A 35 -5.59 11.07 1.76
N GLN A 36 -6.53 11.95 1.36
CA GLN A 36 -6.23 13.38 1.23
C GLN A 36 -5.63 13.96 2.54
N PRO A 37 -4.37 14.44 2.50
CA PRO A 37 -3.75 15.06 3.64
C PRO A 37 -4.31 16.47 3.87
N LYS A 38 -4.17 16.95 5.11
CA LYS A 38 -4.46 18.33 5.47
C LYS A 38 -3.31 18.84 6.34
N TYR A 39 -2.48 19.68 5.74
CA TYR A 39 -1.32 20.30 6.37
C TYR A 39 -1.69 21.72 6.80
N ARG A 40 -1.12 22.18 7.91
CA ARG A 40 -1.35 23.51 8.48
C ARG A 40 -0.08 24.32 8.32
N THR A 41 -0.13 25.42 7.58
CA THR A 41 0.98 26.36 7.37
C THR A 41 0.40 27.67 6.87
N ASP A 42 1.19 28.74 6.98
CA ASP A 42 0.98 30.05 6.37
C ASP A 42 1.25 30.06 4.85
N LYS A 43 1.95 29.05 4.33
CA LYS A 43 2.24 28.92 2.90
C LYS A 43 1.01 28.42 2.12
N GLU A 44 0.88 28.89 0.89
CA GLU A 44 -0.11 28.36 -0.04
C GLU A 44 0.20 26.89 -0.35
N ILE A 45 -0.80 26.02 -0.16
CA ILE A 45 -0.74 24.62 -0.57
C ILE A 45 -1.78 24.35 -1.64
N GLU A 46 -1.32 23.89 -2.79
CA GLU A 46 -2.18 23.32 -3.82
C GLU A 46 -2.24 21.80 -3.68
N TYR A 47 -3.43 21.26 -3.44
CA TYR A 47 -3.66 19.82 -3.34
C TYR A 47 -4.13 19.26 -4.68
N ILE A 48 -3.36 18.35 -5.28
CA ILE A 48 -3.64 17.76 -6.58
C ILE A 48 -3.71 16.25 -6.44
N GLU A 49 -4.78 15.65 -6.95
CA GLU A 49 -4.95 14.20 -6.87
C GLU A 49 -3.92 13.51 -7.77
N TYR A 50 -3.37 12.38 -7.32
CA TYR A 50 -2.27 11.68 -7.98
C TYR A 50 -2.59 11.30 -9.44
N SER A 51 -3.82 10.88 -9.74
CA SER A 51 -4.25 10.56 -11.11
C SER A 51 -4.54 11.80 -11.95
N ASP A 52 -4.67 12.99 -11.36
CA ASP A 52 -4.85 14.24 -12.09
C ASP A 52 -3.53 14.79 -12.65
N ILE A 53 -2.37 14.40 -12.10
CA ILE A 53 -1.08 14.98 -12.49
C ILE A 53 -0.65 14.63 -13.93
N ILE A 54 -1.32 13.68 -14.58
CA ILE A 54 -1.11 13.34 -16.01
C ILE A 54 -1.99 14.16 -16.95
N MET A 55 -3.03 14.82 -16.41
CA MET A 55 -4.02 15.54 -17.23
C MET A 55 -3.40 16.82 -17.76
N TYR A 56 -3.59 17.14 -19.05
CA TYR A 56 -2.96 18.31 -19.70
C TYR A 56 -3.11 19.63 -18.95
N LYS A 57 -4.29 19.89 -18.36
CA LYS A 57 -4.57 21.09 -17.57
C LYS A 57 -3.66 21.25 -16.33
N PHE A 58 -3.21 20.12 -15.77
CA PHE A 58 -2.23 20.10 -14.69
C PHE A 58 -0.82 19.99 -15.25
N PHE A 59 -0.60 19.16 -16.28
CA PHE A 59 0.73 18.88 -16.79
C PHE A 59 1.49 20.13 -17.23
N TYR A 60 0.96 20.90 -18.18
CA TYR A 60 1.66 22.08 -18.67
C TYR A 60 1.75 23.18 -17.61
N ARG A 61 0.67 23.39 -16.85
CA ARG A 61 0.65 24.40 -15.79
C ARG A 61 1.69 24.12 -14.70
N LEU A 62 1.80 22.88 -14.24
CA LEU A 62 2.77 22.49 -13.21
C LEU A 62 4.22 22.53 -13.75
N LEU A 63 4.43 22.37 -15.05
CA LEU A 63 5.74 22.61 -15.68
C LEU A 63 6.14 24.09 -15.72
N GLU A 64 5.17 25.01 -15.69
CA GLU A 64 5.44 26.44 -15.70
C GLU A 64 5.53 27.02 -14.28
N GLU A 65 4.68 26.54 -13.36
CA GLU A 65 4.55 27.12 -12.02
C GLU A 65 5.55 26.55 -10.99
N ILE A 66 6.04 25.32 -11.18
CA ILE A 66 6.99 24.70 -10.25
C ILE A 66 8.40 25.18 -10.57
N GLY A 67 9.11 25.68 -9.55
CA GLY A 67 10.51 26.08 -9.69
C GLY A 67 11.29 25.96 -8.39
N GLU A 68 12.47 26.57 -8.33
CA GLU A 68 13.44 26.38 -7.25
C GLU A 68 12.94 26.72 -5.84
N SER A 69 11.91 27.55 -5.69
CA SER A 69 11.31 27.93 -4.40
C SER A 69 10.00 27.21 -4.08
N SER A 70 9.63 26.23 -4.89
CA SER A 70 8.45 25.38 -4.70
C SER A 70 8.82 24.14 -3.90
N LEU A 71 7.98 23.71 -2.97
CA LEU A 71 8.10 22.41 -2.31
C LEU A 71 7.09 21.43 -2.90
N ILE A 72 7.54 20.23 -3.29
CA ILE A 72 6.63 19.13 -3.66
C ILE A 72 6.52 18.14 -2.52
N ILE A 73 5.28 17.81 -2.15
CA ILE A 73 4.97 16.73 -1.21
C ILE A 73 4.30 15.59 -1.97
N MET A 74 4.92 14.41 -1.98
CA MET A 74 4.34 13.16 -2.48
C MET A 74 3.75 12.40 -1.30
N ASP A 75 2.43 12.39 -1.10
CA ASP A 75 1.80 11.69 0.03
C ASP A 75 0.97 10.47 -0.39
N GLY A 76 1.53 9.28 -0.18
CA GLY A 76 0.85 8.02 -0.48
C GLY A 76 0.76 7.74 -1.98
N CYS A 77 1.75 8.20 -2.76
CA CYS A 77 1.72 8.16 -4.22
C CYS A 77 2.37 6.91 -4.83
N MET A 78 2.91 5.96 -4.04
CA MET A 78 3.42 4.70 -4.60
C MET A 78 2.26 3.74 -4.90
N ARG A 79 1.58 3.88 -6.04
CA ARG A 79 0.28 3.23 -6.36
C ARG A 79 0.34 2.09 -7.38
N THR A 80 1.50 1.84 -7.96
CA THR A 80 1.75 0.70 -8.86
C THR A 80 3.19 0.23 -8.73
N LYS A 81 3.44 -1.05 -9.05
CA LYS A 81 4.78 -1.65 -9.08
C LYS A 81 5.55 -1.32 -10.37
N ASN A 82 4.84 -0.80 -11.38
CA ASN A 82 5.44 -0.41 -12.64
C ASN A 82 6.21 0.90 -12.47
N ARG A 83 7.54 0.80 -12.36
CA ARG A 83 8.44 1.96 -12.26
C ARG A 83 8.36 2.88 -13.49
N SER A 84 7.94 2.35 -14.64
CA SER A 84 7.75 3.09 -15.89
C SER A 84 6.32 3.60 -16.09
N ASP A 85 5.48 3.60 -15.04
CA ASP A 85 4.11 4.12 -15.11
C ASP A 85 4.09 5.58 -15.59
N LEU A 86 3.12 5.91 -16.44
CA LEU A 86 2.96 7.26 -16.99
C LEU A 86 2.87 8.32 -15.88
N THR A 87 2.15 8.01 -14.80
CA THR A 87 1.97 8.93 -13.68
C THR A 87 3.28 9.22 -12.96
N TYR A 88 4.12 8.19 -12.78
CA TYR A 88 5.46 8.38 -12.22
C TYR A 88 6.34 9.19 -13.18
N ASN A 89 6.31 8.91 -14.48
CA ASN A 89 7.04 9.68 -15.47
C ASN A 89 6.66 11.18 -15.45
N CYS A 90 5.36 11.50 -15.39
CA CYS A 90 4.88 12.87 -15.20
C CYS A 90 5.36 13.46 -13.87
N ALA A 91 5.22 12.73 -12.77
CA ALA A 91 5.69 13.18 -11.45
C ALA A 91 7.17 13.57 -11.47
N HIS A 92 8.02 12.80 -12.16
CA HIS A 92 9.46 13.09 -12.25
C HIS A 92 9.77 14.39 -12.98
N HIS A 93 8.97 14.80 -13.97
CA HIS A 93 9.16 16.09 -14.61
C HIS A 93 8.97 17.24 -13.60
N TYR A 94 7.97 17.15 -12.71
CA TYR A 94 7.77 18.13 -11.64
C TYR A 94 8.87 18.06 -10.59
N LEU A 95 9.17 16.86 -10.12
CA LEU A 95 10.16 16.61 -9.08
C LEU A 95 11.56 17.05 -9.49
N ASN A 96 11.90 17.13 -10.78
CA ASN A 96 13.20 17.61 -11.23
C ASN A 96 13.33 19.14 -11.32
N GLN A 97 12.23 19.89 -11.19
CA GLN A 97 12.23 21.36 -11.27
C GLN A 97 12.53 22.06 -9.95
N THR A 98 12.56 21.31 -8.84
CA THR A 98 12.86 21.85 -7.51
C THR A 98 13.77 20.91 -6.74
N PRO A 99 14.71 21.41 -5.93
CA PRO A 99 15.42 20.59 -4.96
C PRO A 99 14.54 20.21 -3.75
N HIS A 100 13.40 20.87 -3.54
CA HIS A 100 12.59 20.74 -2.35
C HIS A 100 11.49 19.67 -2.52
N LYS A 101 11.72 18.51 -1.91
CA LYS A 101 10.84 17.33 -2.03
C LYS A 101 10.69 16.64 -0.68
N ILE A 102 9.46 16.29 -0.32
CA ILE A 102 9.17 15.42 0.83
C ILE A 102 8.27 14.29 0.34
N ILE A 103 8.74 13.05 0.49
CA ILE A 103 8.01 11.85 0.11
C ILE A 103 7.54 11.13 1.37
N PHE A 104 6.22 11.03 1.53
CA PHE A 104 5.56 10.30 2.59
C PHE A 104 4.91 9.03 2.06
N GLU A 105 5.21 7.90 2.67
CA GLU A 105 4.53 6.64 2.36
C GLU A 105 4.26 5.84 3.64
N PHE A 106 3.23 4.98 3.64
CA PHE A 106 2.93 4.17 4.82
C PHE A 106 3.85 2.96 4.96
N PHE A 107 4.09 2.26 3.85
CA PHE A 107 5.04 1.15 3.77
C PHE A 107 6.14 1.44 2.75
N PRO A 108 7.36 0.93 2.96
CA PRO A 108 8.45 1.04 1.99
C PRO A 108 8.15 0.30 0.68
N ILE A 109 7.29 -0.71 0.70
CA ILE A 109 7.03 -1.57 -0.46
C ILE A 109 5.54 -1.76 -0.67
N ILE A 110 5.14 -2.01 -1.91
CA ILE A 110 3.84 -2.60 -2.18
C ILE A 110 3.96 -4.08 -1.83
N ASP A 111 4.84 -4.81 -2.51
CA ASP A 111 4.92 -6.27 -2.56
C ASP A 111 6.37 -6.80 -2.53
N THR A 112 7.27 -6.20 -3.31
CA THR A 112 8.68 -6.62 -3.42
C THR A 112 9.62 -5.50 -2.99
N LYS A 113 10.87 -5.86 -2.68
CA LYS A 113 11.90 -4.87 -2.31
C LYS A 113 12.16 -3.84 -3.41
N ASP A 114 11.98 -4.21 -4.68
CA ASP A 114 12.22 -3.31 -5.82
C ASP A 114 11.20 -2.16 -5.90
N ASP A 115 10.04 -2.29 -5.24
CA ASP A 115 9.07 -1.19 -5.15
C ASP A 115 9.67 0.04 -4.46
N MET A 116 10.66 -0.13 -3.57
CA MET A 116 11.40 0.98 -2.95
C MET A 116 12.06 1.90 -3.98
N MET A 117 12.43 1.38 -5.15
CA MET A 117 13.04 2.18 -6.21
C MET A 117 12.12 3.30 -6.69
N ILE A 118 10.79 3.13 -6.57
CA ILE A 118 9.83 4.18 -6.90
C ILE A 118 10.00 5.38 -5.96
N LEU A 119 10.18 5.14 -4.66
CA LEU A 119 10.39 6.21 -3.68
C LEU A 119 11.73 6.90 -3.91
N PHE A 120 12.77 6.14 -4.24
CA PHE A 120 14.08 6.70 -4.60
C PHE A 120 14.04 7.52 -5.89
N ASP A 121 13.26 7.09 -6.89
CA ASP A 121 13.10 7.84 -8.12
C ASP A 121 12.32 9.15 -7.92
N PHE A 122 11.37 9.18 -6.98
CA PHE A 122 10.72 10.44 -6.60
C PHE A 122 11.73 11.44 -6.04
N GLU A 123 12.73 10.98 -5.29
CA GLU A 123 13.81 11.84 -4.82
C GLU A 123 14.75 12.22 -5.96
N ASN A 124 15.26 11.23 -6.71
CA ASN A 124 16.22 11.42 -7.78
C ASN A 124 16.18 10.27 -8.81
N LYS A 125 15.30 10.38 -9.82
CA LYS A 125 15.17 9.40 -10.90
C LYS A 125 16.49 9.11 -11.64
N GLY A 126 17.28 10.15 -11.90
CA GLY A 126 18.51 10.04 -12.69
C GLY A 126 19.57 9.15 -12.02
N LYS A 127 19.69 9.25 -10.69
CA LYS A 127 20.69 8.51 -9.90
C LYS A 127 20.54 6.99 -9.95
N PHE A 128 19.31 6.48 -10.11
CA PHE A 128 19.01 5.06 -9.98
C PHE A 128 18.54 4.39 -11.27
N HIS A 129 18.65 5.09 -12.41
CA HIS A 129 18.17 4.57 -13.68
C HIS A 129 18.84 3.22 -14.02
N GLY A 130 18.02 2.21 -14.35
CA GLY A 130 18.51 0.86 -14.66
C GLY A 130 18.92 0.00 -13.45
N ASN A 131 18.98 0.56 -12.24
CA ASN A 131 19.38 -0.17 -11.03
C ASN A 131 18.19 -0.89 -10.38
N SER A 132 18.47 -2.06 -9.77
CA SER A 132 17.56 -2.76 -8.87
C SER A 132 17.77 -2.32 -7.41
N PHE A 133 16.90 -2.74 -6.51
CA PHE A 133 17.05 -2.35 -5.10
C PHE A 133 18.25 -3.00 -4.43
N ASP A 134 19.10 -2.15 -3.86
CA ASP A 134 20.17 -2.51 -2.94
C ASP A 134 19.92 -1.88 -1.56
N TYR A 135 20.19 -2.65 -0.51
CA TYR A 135 20.07 -2.20 0.87
C TYR A 135 21.03 -1.06 1.22
N ILE A 136 22.15 -0.90 0.50
CA ILE A 136 23.07 0.22 0.72
C ILE A 136 22.37 1.57 0.54
N TYR A 137 21.36 1.66 -0.33
CA TYR A 137 20.57 2.87 -0.53
C TYR A 137 19.80 3.30 0.73
N LEU A 138 19.47 2.37 1.62
CA LEU A 138 18.84 2.71 2.90
C LEU A 138 19.78 3.45 3.86
N GLN A 139 21.09 3.40 3.61
CA GLN A 139 22.13 4.03 4.42
C GLN A 139 22.67 5.32 3.78
N THR A 140 22.67 5.39 2.44
CA THR A 140 23.23 6.53 1.71
C THR A 140 22.21 7.62 1.40
N GLU A 141 20.92 7.29 1.31
CA GLU A 141 19.87 8.27 1.00
C GLU A 141 19.23 8.84 2.28
N ASP A 142 18.63 10.04 2.17
CA ASP A 142 17.85 10.63 3.27
C ASP A 142 16.48 9.93 3.40
N ILE A 143 16.51 8.75 4.00
CA ILE A 143 15.35 7.94 4.35
C ILE A 143 15.26 7.73 5.86
N LYS A 144 14.08 7.99 6.43
CA LYS A 144 13.78 7.65 7.82
C LYS A 144 12.47 6.88 7.90
N THR A 145 12.47 5.83 8.70
CA THR A 145 11.33 4.92 8.81
C THR A 145 10.83 4.83 10.25
N LYS A 146 9.52 4.88 10.42
CA LYS A 146 8.84 4.46 11.64
C LYS A 146 8.16 3.12 11.36
N PRO A 147 8.72 1.99 11.83
CA PRO A 147 8.17 0.68 11.51
C PRO A 147 6.73 0.51 11.99
N PHE A 148 5.84 0.06 11.09
CA PHE A 148 4.51 -0.38 11.46
C PHE A 148 4.53 -1.90 11.68
N LYS A 149 4.46 -2.33 12.94
CA LYS A 149 4.52 -3.76 13.29
C LYS A 149 3.19 -4.44 12.97
N ILE A 150 3.26 -5.51 12.19
CA ILE A 150 2.10 -6.31 11.79
C ILE A 150 2.27 -7.72 12.33
N TYR A 151 1.21 -8.28 12.88
CA TYR A 151 1.15 -9.67 13.34
C TYR A 151 -0.06 -10.33 12.72
N LEU A 152 0.11 -11.56 12.21
CA LEU A 152 -0.98 -12.37 11.71
C LEU A 152 -1.31 -13.45 12.74
N SER A 153 -2.60 -13.58 13.04
CA SER A 153 -3.14 -14.69 13.82
C SER A 153 -4.26 -15.34 13.03
N CYS A 154 -4.27 -16.67 13.01
CA CYS A 154 -5.23 -17.47 12.26
C CYS A 154 -6.23 -18.13 13.21
N ALA A 155 -7.51 -17.98 12.92
CA ALA A 155 -8.59 -18.70 13.58
C ALA A 155 -9.16 -19.72 12.60
N ASN A 156 -8.85 -20.99 12.84
CA ASN A 156 -9.24 -22.07 11.93
C ASN A 156 -10.72 -22.43 12.08
N VAL A 157 -11.38 -22.60 10.95
CA VAL A 157 -12.71 -23.19 10.80
C VAL A 157 -12.52 -24.61 10.30
N GLU A 158 -13.21 -25.55 10.95
CA GLU A 158 -13.22 -26.95 10.52
C GLU A 158 -13.87 -27.08 9.14
N VAL A 159 -13.33 -27.99 8.34
CA VAL A 159 -13.88 -28.32 7.02
C VAL A 159 -14.17 -29.81 6.98
N SER A 160 -15.31 -30.18 6.39
CA SER A 160 -15.70 -31.58 6.27
C SER A 160 -14.89 -32.31 5.20
N SER A 161 -14.93 -33.64 5.19
CA SER A 161 -14.38 -34.46 4.11
C SER A 161 -14.99 -34.10 2.75
N LYS A 162 -16.30 -33.81 2.71
CA LYS A 162 -17.02 -33.38 1.51
C LYS A 162 -16.52 -32.03 0.99
N ASP A 163 -16.18 -31.09 1.87
CA ASP A 163 -15.63 -29.80 1.48
C ASP A 163 -14.23 -29.94 0.88
N ARG A 164 -13.41 -30.84 1.43
CA ARG A 164 -12.09 -31.16 0.88
C ARG A 164 -12.19 -31.79 -0.51
N GLU A 165 -13.10 -32.74 -0.69
CA GLU A 165 -13.34 -33.35 -2.00
C GLU A 165 -13.83 -32.31 -3.03
N LYS A 166 -14.74 -31.42 -2.63
CA LYS A 166 -15.19 -30.30 -3.46
C LYS A 166 -14.03 -29.36 -3.83
N TYR A 167 -13.15 -29.07 -2.89
CA TYR A 167 -11.97 -28.24 -3.11
C TYR A 167 -11.01 -28.88 -4.12
N GLU A 168 -10.68 -30.16 -3.96
CA GLU A 168 -9.77 -30.88 -4.86
C GLU A 168 -10.33 -30.96 -6.28
N LYS A 169 -11.60 -31.33 -6.45
CA LYS A 169 -12.28 -31.31 -7.76
C LYS A 169 -12.27 -29.93 -8.40
N LYS A 170 -12.49 -28.87 -7.61
CA LYS A 170 -12.44 -27.50 -8.12
C LYS A 170 -11.03 -27.09 -8.51
N LYS A 171 -10.01 -27.52 -7.76
CA LYS A 171 -8.59 -27.26 -8.04
C LYS A 171 -8.18 -27.91 -9.35
N GLU A 172 -8.41 -29.21 -9.51
CA GLU A 172 -8.10 -29.96 -10.75
C GLU A 172 -8.75 -29.31 -11.95
N LYS A 173 -10.06 -29.05 -11.87
CA LYS A 173 -10.80 -28.34 -12.92
C LYS A 173 -10.16 -26.99 -13.29
N LEU A 174 -9.73 -26.20 -12.31
CA LEU A 174 -9.11 -24.90 -12.56
C LEU A 174 -7.75 -25.03 -13.24
N PHE A 175 -6.98 -26.08 -12.96
CA PHE A 175 -5.72 -26.37 -13.66
C PHE A 175 -5.98 -26.83 -15.10
N ASP A 176 -6.94 -27.74 -15.31
CA ASP A 176 -7.29 -28.26 -16.64
C ASP A 176 -7.82 -27.14 -17.56
N GLU A 177 -8.59 -26.20 -17.00
CA GLU A 177 -9.20 -25.08 -17.74
C GLU A 177 -8.34 -23.80 -17.79
N LEU A 178 -7.11 -23.82 -17.29
CA LEU A 178 -6.27 -22.62 -17.19
C LEU A 178 -5.89 -22.09 -18.57
N GLY A 179 -5.40 -22.94 -19.47
CA GLY A 179 -4.97 -22.54 -20.81
C GLY A 179 -3.99 -21.35 -20.79
N GLN A 180 -4.35 -20.26 -21.49
CA GLN A 180 -3.59 -19.00 -21.56
C GLN A 180 -4.07 -17.93 -20.55
N LYS A 181 -4.90 -18.30 -19.58
CA LYS A 181 -5.42 -17.36 -18.57
C LYS A 181 -4.34 -17.03 -17.54
N ASP A 182 -4.53 -15.91 -16.84
CA ASP A 182 -3.71 -15.53 -15.68
C ASP A 182 -3.70 -16.66 -14.63
N PRO A 183 -2.53 -17.24 -14.27
CA PRO A 183 -2.42 -18.32 -13.30
C PRO A 183 -2.95 -17.93 -11.91
N ASP A 184 -2.95 -16.63 -11.56
CA ASP A 184 -3.52 -16.16 -10.31
C ASP A 184 -5.03 -16.38 -10.21
N THR A 185 -5.72 -16.69 -11.31
CA THR A 185 -7.15 -17.05 -11.29
C THR A 185 -7.43 -18.27 -10.42
N ILE A 186 -6.49 -19.22 -10.33
CA ILE A 186 -6.60 -20.42 -9.51
C ILE A 186 -6.67 -20.07 -8.01
N PRO A 187 -5.64 -19.47 -7.40
CA PRO A 187 -5.69 -19.13 -5.97
C PRO A 187 -6.81 -18.14 -5.65
N ARG A 188 -7.09 -17.17 -6.53
CA ARG A 188 -8.20 -16.21 -6.34
C ARG A 188 -9.55 -16.91 -6.26
N THR A 189 -9.79 -17.95 -7.06
CA THR A 189 -11.06 -18.70 -7.08
C THR A 189 -11.15 -19.67 -5.91
N LEU A 190 -10.07 -20.38 -5.61
CA LEU A 190 -10.01 -21.30 -4.47
C LEU A 190 -10.20 -20.58 -3.14
N GLN A 191 -9.69 -19.35 -3.00
CA GLN A 191 -9.91 -18.54 -1.80
C GLN A 191 -11.39 -18.17 -1.63
N LEU A 192 -12.11 -17.86 -2.72
CA LEU A 192 -13.55 -17.58 -2.64
C LEU A 192 -14.32 -18.81 -2.15
N LEU A 193 -14.00 -19.99 -2.69
CA LEU A 193 -14.57 -21.26 -2.26
C LEU A 193 -14.30 -21.52 -0.77
N ALA A 194 -13.06 -21.35 -0.32
CA ALA A 194 -12.71 -21.49 1.10
C ALA A 194 -13.44 -20.46 1.96
N GLY A 195 -13.58 -19.22 1.47
CA GLY A 195 -14.26 -18.16 2.20
C GLY A 195 -15.76 -18.41 2.42
N ASP A 196 -16.43 -19.13 1.52
CA ASP A 196 -17.83 -19.54 1.74
C ASP A 196 -17.96 -20.46 2.97
N LEU A 197 -16.96 -21.31 3.22
CA LEU A 197 -16.89 -22.17 4.41
C LEU A 197 -16.67 -21.36 5.70
N LYS A 198 -15.99 -20.21 5.60
CA LYS A 198 -15.72 -19.31 6.73
C LYS A 198 -16.96 -18.55 7.20
N LYS A 199 -18.05 -18.57 6.42
CA LYS A 199 -19.31 -17.86 6.75
C LYS A 199 -19.87 -18.29 8.11
N SER A 200 -19.70 -19.55 8.50
CA SER A 200 -20.16 -20.10 9.79
C SER A 200 -19.47 -19.46 11.00
N ALA A 201 -18.29 -18.87 10.83
CA ALA A 201 -17.53 -18.21 11.90
C ALA A 201 -17.85 -16.70 12.05
N ILE A 202 -18.81 -16.19 11.28
CA ILE A 202 -19.23 -14.78 11.34
C ILE A 202 -20.20 -14.61 12.51
N THR A 203 -19.89 -13.64 13.38
CA THR A 203 -20.67 -13.30 14.58
C THR A 203 -21.21 -11.86 14.46
N PRO A 204 -22.48 -11.57 14.81
CA PRO A 204 -23.08 -10.25 14.57
C PRO A 204 -22.41 -9.08 15.29
N ASP A 205 -21.73 -9.33 16.41
CA ASP A 205 -21.08 -8.34 17.28
C ASP A 205 -19.72 -7.85 16.75
N LYS A 206 -19.20 -8.46 15.68
CA LYS A 206 -17.87 -8.17 15.13
C LYS A 206 -17.97 -7.67 13.69
N ILE A 207 -17.00 -6.85 13.31
CA ILE A 207 -16.87 -6.34 11.95
C ILE A 207 -15.83 -7.16 11.20
N TYR A 208 -16.22 -7.65 10.03
CA TYR A 208 -15.39 -8.46 9.16
C TYR A 208 -15.04 -7.70 7.88
N VAL A 209 -13.93 -8.06 7.27
CA VAL A 209 -13.52 -7.56 5.96
C VAL A 209 -13.34 -8.73 4.98
N ALA A 210 -13.90 -8.57 3.79
CA ALA A 210 -13.85 -9.54 2.70
C ALA A 210 -13.50 -8.86 1.38
N ARG A 211 -13.19 -9.66 0.35
CA ARG A 211 -12.86 -9.13 -0.98
C ARG A 211 -14.06 -8.50 -1.71
N ASN A 212 -15.27 -8.92 -1.39
CA ASN A 212 -16.51 -8.50 -2.05
C ASN A 212 -17.73 -8.70 -1.13
N LYS A 213 -18.88 -8.16 -1.54
CA LYS A 213 -20.14 -8.22 -0.78
C LYS A 213 -20.90 -9.56 -0.90
N ARG A 214 -20.22 -10.67 -1.22
CA ARG A 214 -20.90 -11.97 -1.49
C ARG A 214 -21.62 -12.57 -0.28
N PHE A 215 -21.16 -12.23 0.93
CA PHE A 215 -21.75 -12.74 2.17
C PHE A 215 -23.14 -12.17 2.45
N LYS A 216 -23.46 -10.98 1.89
CA LYS A 216 -24.73 -10.24 2.07
C LYS A 216 -25.09 -10.03 3.55
N LEU A 217 -24.11 -9.60 4.35
CA LEU A 217 -24.26 -9.30 5.77
C LEU A 217 -23.75 -7.89 6.05
N ASP A 218 -24.48 -7.12 6.85
CA ASP A 218 -24.16 -5.70 7.11
C ASP A 218 -22.85 -5.51 7.88
N ASN A 219 -22.47 -6.49 8.70
CA ASN A 219 -21.22 -6.48 9.44
C ASN A 219 -20.01 -7.04 8.65
N VAL A 220 -20.18 -7.31 7.34
CA VAL A 220 -19.11 -7.76 6.45
C VAL A 220 -18.85 -6.69 5.39
N LEU A 221 -17.79 -5.93 5.60
CA LEU A 221 -17.37 -4.83 4.74
C LEU A 221 -16.41 -5.31 3.66
N THR A 222 -16.32 -4.58 2.55
CA THR A 222 -15.20 -4.75 1.62
C THR A 222 -14.01 -3.91 2.04
N TYR A 223 -12.82 -4.24 1.53
CA TYR A 223 -11.61 -3.42 1.74
C TYR A 223 -11.80 -1.94 1.35
N ALA A 224 -12.64 -1.66 0.34
CA ALA A 224 -12.92 -0.29 -0.12
C ALA A 224 -13.93 0.45 0.78
N ASP A 225 -14.74 -0.27 1.57
CA ASP A 225 -15.70 0.33 2.51
C ASP A 225 -15.02 0.74 3.84
N ILE A 226 -13.72 0.47 4.02
CA ILE A 226 -12.98 0.79 5.25
C ILE A 226 -12.44 2.22 5.18
N ASP A 227 -12.96 3.09 6.04
CA ASP A 227 -12.65 4.53 6.07
C ASP A 227 -12.10 5.03 7.42
N LYS A 228 -12.07 4.17 8.44
CA LYS A 228 -11.67 4.51 9.80
C LYS A 228 -10.83 3.43 10.47
N GLN A 229 -10.19 3.83 11.57
CA GLN A 229 -9.50 2.90 12.45
C GLN A 229 -10.49 1.98 13.16
N GLY A 230 -10.09 0.73 13.40
CA GLY A 230 -10.96 -0.24 14.04
C GLY A 230 -10.38 -1.64 14.12
N ASN A 231 -11.09 -2.49 14.87
CA ASN A 231 -10.77 -3.89 15.01
C ASN A 231 -11.58 -4.69 13.97
N TYR A 232 -10.92 -5.09 12.89
CA TYR A 232 -11.52 -5.85 11.79
C TYR A 232 -10.99 -7.28 11.77
N ILE A 233 -11.86 -8.24 11.44
CA ILE A 233 -11.48 -9.64 11.23
C ILE A 233 -11.49 -9.93 9.72
N VAL A 234 -10.38 -10.43 9.19
CA VAL A 234 -10.24 -10.74 7.76
C VAL A 234 -10.84 -12.11 7.47
N LEU A 235 -11.83 -12.16 6.57
CA LEU A 235 -12.39 -13.41 6.03
C LEU A 235 -11.63 -13.87 4.78
N ASP A 236 -11.34 -12.93 3.89
CA ASP A 236 -10.56 -13.16 2.68
C ASP A 236 -9.43 -12.13 2.60
N MET A 237 -8.18 -12.58 2.58
CA MET A 237 -7.06 -11.68 2.27
C MET A 237 -7.23 -11.11 0.86
N HIS A 238 -7.02 -9.82 0.68
CA HIS A 238 -7.11 -9.20 -0.63
C HIS A 238 -5.97 -9.68 -1.57
N TYR A 239 -6.33 -10.11 -2.77
CA TYR A 239 -5.37 -10.61 -3.78
C TYR A 239 -4.38 -9.54 -4.28
N ARG A 240 -4.83 -8.28 -4.39
CA ARG A 240 -3.93 -7.14 -4.60
C ARG A 240 -3.34 -6.70 -3.26
N ARG A 241 -2.03 -6.81 -3.15
CA ARG A 241 -1.26 -6.36 -1.98
C ARG A 241 -1.49 -4.88 -1.65
N LEU A 242 -1.55 -4.01 -2.67
CA LEU A 242 -1.81 -2.58 -2.49
C LEU A 242 -3.10 -2.30 -1.72
N SER A 243 -4.19 -2.99 -2.07
CA SER A 243 -5.48 -2.82 -1.38
C SER A 243 -5.43 -3.31 0.07
N PHE A 244 -4.62 -4.33 0.36
CA PHE A 244 -4.40 -4.78 1.72
C PHE A 244 -3.54 -3.79 2.52
N ASN A 245 -2.50 -3.22 1.92
CA ASN A 245 -1.66 -2.18 2.52
C ASN A 245 -2.48 -0.93 2.87
N ASP A 246 -3.36 -0.50 1.96
CA ASP A 246 -4.29 0.61 2.16
C ASP A 246 -5.25 0.33 3.32
N PHE A 247 -5.77 -0.90 3.41
CA PHE A 247 -6.56 -1.31 4.56
C PHE A 247 -5.79 -1.24 5.88
N LEU A 248 -4.53 -1.69 5.93
CA LEU A 248 -3.71 -1.57 7.14
C LEU A 248 -3.46 -0.11 7.52
N LYS A 249 -3.22 0.76 6.54
CA LYS A 249 -3.04 2.21 6.73
C LYS A 249 -4.27 2.86 7.36
N VAL A 250 -5.45 2.58 6.84
CA VAL A 250 -6.71 3.20 7.31
C VAL A 250 -7.16 2.60 8.64
N SER A 251 -7.19 1.27 8.73
CA SER A 251 -7.65 0.56 9.92
C SER A 251 -6.72 0.73 11.12
N GLY A 252 -5.42 0.98 10.88
CA GLY A 252 -4.39 0.95 11.91
C GLY A 252 -4.19 -0.45 12.50
N CYS A 253 -4.68 -1.50 11.85
CA CYS A 253 -4.70 -2.86 12.39
C CYS A 253 -3.30 -3.50 12.35
N GLY A 254 -2.53 -3.36 13.43
CA GLY A 254 -1.24 -4.04 13.59
C GLY A 254 -1.37 -5.52 13.97
N LYS A 255 -2.56 -6.00 14.36
CA LYS A 255 -2.82 -7.42 14.70
C LYS A 255 -3.95 -7.94 13.82
N VAL A 256 -3.57 -8.48 12.66
CA VAL A 256 -4.49 -9.05 11.68
C VAL A 256 -5.01 -10.38 12.19
N LYS A 257 -6.31 -10.45 12.49
CA LYS A 257 -7.02 -11.71 12.76
C LYS A 257 -7.60 -12.22 11.45
N TYR A 258 -7.13 -13.38 10.99
CA TYR A 258 -7.60 -14.02 9.76
C TYR A 258 -8.41 -15.26 10.10
N ILE A 259 -9.62 -15.36 9.57
CA ILE A 259 -10.36 -16.62 9.57
C ILE A 259 -9.77 -17.49 8.47
N SER A 260 -9.24 -18.64 8.85
CA SER A 260 -8.64 -19.62 7.95
C SER A 260 -9.43 -20.91 7.98
N THR A 261 -9.27 -21.72 6.94
CA THR A 261 -9.71 -23.11 6.88
C THR A 261 -8.49 -24.02 6.94
N THR A 262 -8.70 -25.32 7.10
CA THR A 262 -7.62 -26.30 6.93
C THR A 262 -7.37 -26.66 5.46
N LEU A 263 -7.93 -25.91 4.50
CA LEU A 263 -7.69 -26.14 3.07
C LEU A 263 -6.33 -25.52 2.65
N PRO A 264 -5.60 -26.15 1.71
CA PRO A 264 -4.26 -25.70 1.31
C PRO A 264 -4.17 -24.24 0.86
N ILE A 265 -5.23 -23.68 0.27
CA ILE A 265 -5.24 -22.29 -0.20
C ILE A 265 -4.98 -21.29 0.92
N ASP A 266 -5.49 -21.53 2.12
CA ASP A 266 -5.26 -20.62 3.25
C ASP A 266 -3.80 -20.69 3.71
N SER A 267 -3.15 -21.86 3.66
CA SER A 267 -1.71 -21.98 3.91
C SER A 267 -0.87 -21.22 2.88
N VAL A 268 -1.26 -21.23 1.61
CA VAL A 268 -0.61 -20.43 0.55
C VAL A 268 -0.73 -18.94 0.86
N ILE A 269 -1.93 -18.47 1.19
CA ILE A 269 -2.19 -17.06 1.51
C ILE A 269 -1.40 -16.60 2.75
N THR A 270 -1.39 -17.41 3.81
CA THR A 270 -0.65 -17.06 5.03
C THR A 270 0.85 -17.06 4.78
N SER A 271 1.35 -18.01 3.96
CA SER A 271 2.76 -18.07 3.59
C SER A 271 3.18 -16.86 2.76
N ASP A 272 2.39 -16.47 1.76
CA ASP A 272 2.61 -15.27 0.96
C ASP A 272 2.66 -14.00 1.83
N PHE A 273 1.71 -13.86 2.74
CA PHE A 273 1.72 -12.76 3.72
C PHE A 273 2.99 -12.76 4.57
N MET A 274 3.43 -13.91 5.07
CA MET A 274 4.63 -14.00 5.91
C MET A 274 5.91 -13.69 5.13
N GLN A 275 5.99 -14.08 3.86
CA GLN A 275 7.11 -13.70 2.99
C GLN A 275 7.15 -12.20 2.75
N TRP A 276 6.00 -11.59 2.41
CA TRP A 276 5.89 -10.14 2.26
C TRP A 276 6.30 -9.40 3.54
N LYS A 277 5.79 -9.84 4.70
CA LYS A 277 6.16 -9.30 6.00
C LYS A 277 7.66 -9.44 6.26
N GLY A 278 8.27 -10.57 5.91
CA GLY A 278 9.72 -10.78 6.04
C GLY A 278 10.53 -9.77 5.22
N ARG A 279 10.10 -9.46 3.98
CA ARG A 279 10.73 -8.41 3.15
C ARG A 279 10.58 -7.03 3.80
N LEU A 280 9.40 -6.72 4.31
CA LEU A 280 9.11 -5.47 5.01
C LEU A 280 10.00 -5.29 6.24
N ASP A 281 10.08 -6.32 7.09
CA ASP A 281 10.91 -6.31 8.30
C ASP A 281 12.40 -6.17 7.97
N ALA A 282 12.87 -6.81 6.89
CA ALA A 282 14.26 -6.69 6.44
C ALA A 282 14.64 -5.26 6.03
N ILE A 283 13.70 -4.52 5.42
CA ILE A 283 13.90 -3.09 5.11
C ILE A 283 13.95 -2.28 6.40
N TYR A 284 12.99 -2.50 7.32
CA TYR A 284 12.97 -1.78 8.60
C TYR A 284 14.21 -2.03 9.46
N ALA A 285 14.76 -3.23 9.44
CA ALA A 285 15.97 -3.57 10.19
C ALA A 285 17.22 -2.84 9.68
N LYS A 286 17.21 -2.40 8.41
CA LYS A 286 18.37 -1.78 7.76
C LYS A 286 18.21 -0.28 7.50
N ALA A 287 16.98 0.24 7.54
CA ALA A 287 16.71 1.65 7.36
C ALA A 287 16.96 2.45 8.64
N SER A 288 17.35 3.71 8.48
CA SER A 288 17.44 4.65 9.60
C SER A 288 16.08 4.83 10.27
N LEU A 289 16.06 4.79 11.61
CA LEU A 289 14.85 4.97 12.39
C LEU A 289 14.48 6.45 12.50
N TYR A 290 13.21 6.75 12.30
CA TYR A 290 12.62 8.03 12.68
C TYR A 290 12.51 8.06 14.22
N LYS A 291 13.16 9.04 14.84
CA LYS A 291 13.15 9.26 16.29
C LYS A 291 12.13 10.32 16.65
#